data_AF-A0A6P2ESK9-F1
#
_entry.id   AF-A0A6P2ESK9-F1
#
_cell.length_a   1.000
_cell.length_b   1.000
_cell.length_c   1.000
_cell.angle_alpha   90.00
_cell.angle_beta   90.00
_cell.angle_gamma   90.00
#
_symmetry.space_group_name_H-M   'P 1'
#
loop_
_entity.id
_entity.type
_entity.pdbx_description
1 polymer ?
#
loop_
_entity_poly.entity_id
_entity_poly.type
_entity_poly.pdbx_seq_one_letter_code
_entity_poly.pdbx_strand_id
1 'polypeptide(L)' 'MFDIAGYKRPPYRGQHPFGIEGRMLDSDGAELSVLLHADENGRLLELELVRWDSSDLLGPRWETLTLQ' A
#
# COMPACT_ATOMS: atom_id res chain seq x y z
N MET A 1 20.07 -11.61 -0.38
CA MET A 1 19.51 -10.89 -1.55
C MET A 1 18.29 -11.66 -2.00
N PHE A 2 17.11 -11.02 -2.02
CA PHE A 2 15.86 -11.63 -2.48
C PHE A 2 15.73 -11.32 -3.98
N ASP A 3 15.67 -12.35 -4.82
CA ASP A 3 15.54 -12.23 -6.28
C ASP A 3 14.47 -13.21 -6.78
N ILE A 4 13.73 -12.82 -7.80
CA ILE A 4 12.71 -13.65 -8.45
C ILE A 4 13.26 -14.02 -9.83
N ALA A 5 13.55 -15.31 -10.02
CA ALA A 5 14.15 -15.80 -11.26
C ALA A 5 13.36 -15.36 -12.50
N GLY A 6 14.02 -14.62 -13.40
CA GLY A 6 13.43 -14.10 -14.64
C GLY A 6 12.64 -12.80 -14.48
N TYR A 7 12.58 -12.22 -13.29
CA TYR A 7 11.94 -10.92 -13.09
C TYR A 7 12.81 -9.80 -13.66
N LYS A 8 12.26 -9.08 -14.63
CA LYS A 8 12.83 -7.82 -15.13
C LYS A 8 12.06 -6.68 -14.48
N ARG A 9 12.70 -5.99 -13.53
CA ARG A 9 12.13 -4.79 -12.93
C ARG A 9 11.92 -3.73 -14.03
N PRO A 10 10.72 -3.19 -14.21
CA PRO A 10 10.49 -2.09 -15.15
C PRO A 10 11.44 -0.92 -14.86
N PRO A 11 11.96 -0.24 -15.90
CA PRO A 11 12.87 0.90 -15.72
C PRO A 11 12.16 2.13 -15.14
N TYR A 12 10.84 2.26 -15.33
CA TYR A 12 10.03 3.34 -14.80
C TYR A 12 9.26 2.92 -13.55
N ARG A 13 9.24 3.81 -12.56
CA ARG A 13 8.45 3.70 -11.33
C ARG A 13 6.99 4.11 -11.56
N GLY A 14 6.40 3.70 -12.67
CA GLY A 14 4.98 3.94 -12.91
C GLY A 14 4.18 3.15 -11.88
N GLN A 15 3.81 3.78 -10.78
CA GLN A 15 2.83 3.27 -9.83
C GLN A 15 1.46 3.62 -10.39
N HIS A 16 0.64 2.62 -10.66
CA HIS A 16 -0.78 2.84 -10.90
C HIS A 16 -1.58 2.14 -9.80
N PRO A 17 -2.71 2.73 -9.37
CA PRO A 17 -3.56 2.13 -8.37
C PRO A 17 -4.00 0.73 -8.81
N PHE A 18 -3.84 -0.24 -7.91
CA PHE A 18 -4.29 -1.61 -8.09
C PHE A 18 -5.81 -1.73 -7.88
N GLY A 19 -6.60 -0.77 -8.38
CA GLY A 19 -8.08 -0.79 -8.44
C GLY A 19 -8.87 -1.05 -7.15
N ILE A 20 -8.21 -1.31 -6.02
CA ILE A 20 -8.78 -1.65 -4.73
C ILE A 20 -8.17 -0.73 -3.69
N GLU A 21 -9.04 -0.13 -2.89
CA GLU A 21 -8.67 0.75 -1.79
C GLU A 21 -9.18 0.13 -0.49
N GLY A 22 -8.37 0.23 0.54
CA GLY A 22 -8.73 -0.20 1.88
C GLY A 22 -8.80 0.95 2.85
N ARG A 23 -9.47 0.71 3.97
CA ARG A 23 -9.44 1.56 5.15
C ARG A 23 -9.07 0.74 6.36
N MET A 24 -8.29 1.33 7.25
CA MET A 24 -7.99 0.75 8.56
C MET A 24 -7.82 1.86 9.59
N LEU A 25 -7.65 1.47 10.84
CA LEU A 25 -7.41 2.39 11.93
C LEU A 25 -5.94 2.33 12.38
N ASP A 26 -5.39 3.47 12.75
CA ASP A 26 -4.14 3.56 13.50
C ASP A 26 -4.38 3.25 14.99
N SER A 27 -3.31 3.12 15.77
CA SER A 27 -3.35 2.78 17.20
C SER A 27 -4.12 3.78 18.07
N ASP A 28 -4.16 5.06 17.66
CA ASP A 28 -4.94 6.13 18.29
C ASP A 28 -6.37 6.24 17.77
N GLY A 29 -6.75 5.40 16.80
CA GLY A 29 -8.07 5.38 16.19
C GLY A 29 -8.23 6.30 14.97
N ALA A 30 -7.18 6.99 14.51
CA ALA A 30 -7.22 7.74 13.26
C ALA A 30 -7.47 6.81 12.05
N GLU A 31 -8.22 7.27 11.04
CA GLU A 31 -8.46 6.50 9.81
C GLU A 31 -7.24 6.62 8.87
N LEU A 32 -6.85 5.49 8.30
CA LEU A 32 -5.79 5.36 7.32
C LEU A 32 -6.38 4.85 6.00
N SER A 33 -5.98 5.47 4.89
CA SER A 33 -6.20 4.90 3.56
C SER A 33 -5.11 3.88 3.25
N VAL A 34 -5.51 2.73 2.72
CA VAL A 34 -4.61 1.66 2.29
C VAL A 34 -4.70 1.56 0.78
N LEU A 35 -3.61 1.91 0.09
CA LEU A 35 -3.52 1.83 -1.37
C LEU A 35 -2.55 0.73 -1.76
N LEU A 36 -2.92 0.00 -2.81
CA LEU A 36 -2.03 -0.94 -3.47
C LEU A 36 -1.64 -0.37 -4.83
N HIS A 37 -0.36 -0.49 -5.19
CA HIS A 37 0.12 -0.09 -6.51
C HIS A 37 0.65 -1.29 -7.27
N ALA A 38 0.40 -1.33 -8.58
CA ALA A 38 0.99 -2.31 -9.47
C ALA A 38 2.20 -1.77 -10.24
N ASP A 39 3.09 -2.69 -10.60
CA ASP A 39 4.12 -2.45 -11.62
C ASP A 39 3.52 -2.48 -13.03
N GLU A 40 4.32 -2.13 -14.03
CA GLU A 40 3.90 -2.14 -15.45
C GLU A 40 3.42 -3.52 -15.95
N ASN A 41 3.71 -4.61 -15.22
CA ASN A 41 3.28 -5.96 -15.56
C ASN A 41 2.01 -6.39 -14.80
N GLY A 42 1.35 -5.47 -14.09
CA GLY A 42 0.14 -5.72 -13.31
C GLY A 42 0.38 -6.54 -12.03
N ARG A 43 1.63 -6.59 -11.54
CA ARG A 43 1.98 -7.27 -10.29
C ARG A 43 1.96 -6.29 -9.14
N LEU A 44 1.54 -6.75 -7.96
CA LEU A 44 1.62 -5.95 -6.74
C LEU A 44 3.07 -5.49 -6.51
N LEU A 45 3.26 -4.19 -6.43
CA LEU A 45 4.56 -3.53 -6.31
C LEU A 45 4.73 -2.86 -4.95
N GLU A 46 3.67 -2.22 -4.45
CA GLU A 46 3.73 -1.40 -3.25
C GLU A 46 2.40 -1.43 -2.49
N LEU A 47 2.53 -1.37 -1.16
CA LEU A 47 1.44 -1.07 -0.24
C LEU A 47 1.77 0.27 0.41
N GLU A 48 0.88 1.23 0.26
CA GLU A 48 1.00 2.58 0.79
C GLU A 48 -0.08 2.81 1.85
N LEU A 49 0.34 3.38 2.98
CA LEU A 49 -0.54 3.73 4.08
C LEU A 49 -0.55 5.25 4.20
N VAL A 50 -1.71 5.87 3.96
CA VAL A 50 -1.85 7.32 4.01
C VAL A 50 -2.63 7.69 5.26
N ARG A 51 -1.95 8.43 6.14
CA ARG A 51 -2.58 9.17 7.24
C ARG A 51 -2.82 10.59 6.75
N TRP A 52 -4.06 11.06 6.82
CA TRP A 52 -4.46 12.35 6.26
C TRP A 52 -4.36 13.51 7.25
N ASP A 53 -4.20 13.23 8.54
CA ASP A 53 -3.90 14.25 9.52
C ASP A 53 -2.39 14.60 9.50
N SER A 54 -1.98 15.56 10.34
CA SER A 54 -0.58 16.00 10.42
C SER A 54 0.26 15.23 11.44
N SER A 55 -0.21 14.08 11.91
CA SER A 55 0.49 13.26 12.90
C SER A 55 1.27 12.13 12.23
N ASP A 56 2.26 11.61 12.93
CA ASP A 56 3.01 10.45 12.47
C ASP A 56 2.14 9.19 12.46
N LEU A 57 2.50 8.24 11.59
CA LEU A 57 1.95 6.88 11.65
C LEU A 57 2.46 6.18 12.92
N LEU A 58 1.55 5.78 13.80
CA LEU A 58 1.92 5.27 15.12
C LEU A 58 2.02 3.74 15.15
N GLY A 59 1.05 3.06 14.56
CA GLY A 59 0.89 1.61 14.64
C GLY A 59 -0.42 1.14 14.00
N PRO A 60 -0.42 0.86 12.68
CA PRO A 60 -1.56 0.28 11.97
C PRO A 60 -2.19 -0.92 12.67
N ARG A 61 -3.50 -0.89 12.87
CA ARG A 61 -4.29 -2.01 13.39
C ARG A 61 -4.86 -2.84 12.25
N TRP A 62 -4.07 -3.80 11.77
CA TRP A 62 -4.40 -4.65 10.62
C TRP A 62 -5.73 -5.41 10.77
N GLU A 63 -6.13 -5.75 11.99
CA GLU A 63 -7.40 -6.39 12.30
C GLU A 63 -8.63 -5.51 11.98
N THR A 64 -8.43 -4.21 11.75
CA THR A 64 -9.48 -3.26 11.36
C THR A 64 -9.53 -2.99 9.86
N LEU A 65 -8.67 -3.67 9.08
CA LEU A 65 -8.63 -3.50 7.62
C LEU A 65 -9.95 -3.94 6.97
N THR A 66 -10.51 -3.05 6.16
CA THR A 66 -11.66 -3.31 5.30
C THR A 66 -11.32 -2.90 3.87
N LEU A 67 -11.80 -3.67 2.89
CA LEU A 67 -11.64 -3.38 1.47
C LEU A 67 -12.93 -2.73 0.93
N GLN A 68 -12.80 -1.74 0.06
CA GLN A 68 -13.91 -1.05 -0.61
C GLN A 68 -14.09 -1.51 -2.05
#